data_AF-A0A317H4C9-F1
#
_entry.id   AF-A0A317H4C9-F1
#
_cell.length_a   1.000
_cell.length_b   1.000
_cell.length_c   1.000
_cell.angle_alpha   90.00
_cell.angle_beta   90.00
_cell.angle_gamma   90.00
#
_symmetry.space_group_name_H-M   'P 1'
#
loop_
_entity.id
_entity.type
_entity.pdbx_description
1 polymer ?
#
loop_
_entity_poly.entity_id
_entity_poly.type
_entity_poly.pdbx_seq_one_letter_code
_entity_poly.pdbx_strand_id
1 'polypeptide(L)'
;MKNRKDRIDIVNEVLEECILAFPLSSFVISLYQRYQRMGSLSKKQLIGLHSKASKISSLNPAKLATLEAIIKRMPTRYKSEKPPPSPLFTKDENIGRMIDDVLAVNPQHKGVLLLKNKYDNNEPLNAAETSDLKKFHGVVKKIKS
;
A
#
# COMPACT_ATOMS: atom_id res chain seq x y z
N MET A 1 33.76 30.80 3.33
CA MET A 1 33.53 29.94 2.16
C MET A 1 32.56 30.63 1.19
N LYS A 2 33.07 31.55 0.35
CA LYS A 2 32.31 32.28 -0.68
C LYS A 2 32.95 31.93 -2.03
N ASN A 3 32.23 31.20 -2.89
CA ASN A 3 32.38 31.19 -4.37
C ASN A 3 31.60 30.01 -4.98
N ARG A 4 30.29 30.20 -5.21
CA ARG A 4 29.46 29.43 -6.17
C ARG A 4 28.31 30.29 -6.72
N LYS A 5 28.51 31.61 -6.92
CA LYS A 5 27.47 32.51 -7.42
C LYS A 5 27.27 32.47 -8.94
N ASP A 6 28.16 31.81 -9.68
CA ASP A 6 28.07 31.74 -11.16
C ASP A 6 27.44 30.45 -11.70
N ARG A 7 26.89 29.59 -10.82
CA ARG A 7 26.08 28.45 -11.28
C ARG A 7 24.66 28.94 -11.43
N ILE A 8 24.25 29.20 -12.67
CA ILE A 8 22.87 29.49 -13.07
C ILE A 8 21.96 28.44 -12.42
N ASP A 9 21.12 28.86 -11.49
CA ASP A 9 20.12 28.00 -10.86
C ASP A 9 18.85 28.01 -11.69
N ILE A 10 18.83 27.14 -12.70
CA ILE A 10 17.72 27.02 -13.65
C ILE A 10 16.41 26.67 -12.93
N VAL A 11 16.46 25.95 -11.80
CA VAL A 11 15.25 25.60 -11.05
C VAL A 11 14.66 26.84 -10.39
N ASN A 12 15.50 27.70 -9.81
CA ASN A 12 15.04 28.96 -9.21
C ASN A 12 14.46 29.90 -10.26
N GLU A 13 15.13 30.07 -11.40
CA GLU A 13 14.65 30.93 -12.48
C GLU A 13 13.29 30.48 -13.03
N VAL A 14 13.12 29.17 -13.26
CA VAL A 14 11.83 28.62 -13.72
C VAL A 14 10.75 28.80 -12.65
N LEU A 15 11.08 28.71 -11.35
CA LEU A 15 10.14 28.98 -10.27
C LEU A 15 9.69 30.43 -10.26
N GLU A 16 10.62 31.39 -10.40
CA GLU A 16 10.31 32.82 -10.45
C GLU A 16 9.41 33.15 -11.64
N GLU A 17 9.73 32.65 -12.83
CA GLU A 17 8.89 32.80 -14.03
C GLU A 17 7.49 32.19 -13.83
N CYS A 18 7.40 31.03 -13.16
CA CYS A 18 6.12 30.40 -12.84
C CYS A 18 5.31 31.20 -11.81
N ILE A 19 5.94 31.88 -10.87
CA ILE A 19 5.25 32.75 -9.90
C ILE A 19 4.68 33.99 -10.59
N LEU A 20 5.45 34.58 -11.51
CA LEU A 20 5.01 35.73 -12.29
C LEU A 20 3.82 35.37 -13.19
N ALA A 21 3.85 34.20 -13.83
CA ALA A 21 2.75 33.74 -14.69
C ALA A 21 1.54 33.22 -13.90
N PHE A 22 1.74 32.63 -12.72
CA PHE A 22 0.67 32.03 -11.90
C PHE A 22 0.70 32.50 -10.44
N PRO A 23 0.52 33.79 -10.16
CA PRO A 23 0.69 34.36 -8.82
C PRO A 23 -0.34 33.86 -7.80
N LEU A 24 -1.50 33.37 -8.26
CA LEU A 24 -2.56 32.81 -7.40
C LEU A 24 -2.44 31.30 -7.19
N SER A 25 -1.44 30.65 -7.80
CA SER A 25 -1.28 29.20 -7.65
C SER A 25 -0.63 28.87 -6.31
N SER A 26 -1.43 28.43 -5.35
CA SER A 26 -0.96 27.92 -4.06
C SER A 26 0.12 26.83 -4.22
N PHE A 27 0.02 26.01 -5.26
CA PHE A 27 1.03 25.02 -5.62
C PHE A 27 2.40 25.64 -5.92
N VAL A 28 2.49 26.60 -6.84
CA VAL A 28 3.76 27.23 -7.23
C VAL A 28 4.37 28.00 -6.06
N ILE A 29 3.55 28.72 -5.29
CA ILE A 29 3.98 29.42 -4.07
C ILE A 29 4.58 28.43 -3.07
N SER A 30 3.92 27.30 -2.83
CA SER A 30 4.42 26.27 -1.91
C SER A 30 5.75 25.67 -2.35
N LEU A 31 5.95 25.48 -3.66
CA LEU A 31 7.22 24.99 -4.21
C LEU A 31 8.34 26.01 -4.03
N TYR A 32 8.07 27.28 -4.33
CA TYR A 32 9.03 28.34 -4.18
C TYR A 32 9.47 28.51 -2.73
N GLN A 33 8.51 28.59 -1.79
CA GLN A 33 8.82 28.67 -0.37
C GLN A 33 9.65 27.46 0.12
N ARG A 34 9.31 26.25 -0.34
CA ARG A 34 10.09 25.04 0.00
C ARG A 34 11.50 25.12 -0.56
N TYR A 35 11.64 25.55 -1.82
CA TYR A 35 12.93 25.67 -2.48
C TYR A 35 13.83 26.71 -1.79
N GLN A 36 13.27 27.87 -1.42
CA GLN A 36 14.00 28.90 -0.67
C GLN A 36 14.46 28.41 0.71
N ARG A 37 13.66 27.59 1.40
CA ARG A 37 14.02 27.07 2.73
C ARG A 37 15.00 25.90 2.69
N MET A 38 14.82 24.98 1.75
CA MET A 38 15.50 23.66 1.74
C MET A 38 16.51 23.51 0.59
N GLY A 39 16.52 24.41 -0.38
CA GLY A 39 17.39 24.37 -1.57
C GLY A 39 17.13 23.18 -2.51
N SER A 40 16.03 22.45 -2.35
CA SER A 40 15.76 21.24 -3.14
C SER A 40 14.27 20.93 -3.30
N LEU A 41 13.92 20.27 -4.40
CA LEU A 41 12.58 19.76 -4.70
C LEU A 41 12.62 18.26 -5.00
N SER A 42 11.52 17.57 -4.72
CA SER A 42 11.40 16.15 -5.07
C SER A 42 11.15 15.97 -6.57
N LYS A 43 11.47 14.79 -7.12
CA LYS A 43 11.21 14.46 -8.53
C LYS A 43 9.76 14.76 -8.96
N LYS A 44 8.79 14.40 -8.11
CA LYS A 44 7.36 14.67 -8.37
C LYS A 44 7.04 16.16 -8.43
N GLN A 45 7.68 16.95 -7.58
CA GLN A 45 7.50 18.40 -7.57
C GLN A 45 8.11 19.05 -8.81
N LEU A 46 9.29 18.61 -9.25
CA LEU A 46 9.90 19.09 -10.49
C LEU A 46 9.06 18.73 -11.72
N ILE A 47 8.44 17.55 -11.76
CA ILE A 47 7.48 17.17 -12.82
C ILE A 47 6.27 18.11 -12.80
N GLY A 48 5.70 18.37 -11.62
CA GLY A 48 4.60 19.31 -11.47
C GLY A 48 4.95 20.74 -11.87
N LEU A 49 6.16 21.19 -11.54
CA LEU A 49 6.71 22.47 -11.97
C LEU A 49 6.85 22.51 -13.49
N HIS A 50 7.45 21.49 -14.11
CA HIS A 50 7.59 21.40 -15.57
C HIS A 50 6.23 21.46 -16.29
N SER A 51 5.21 20.77 -15.77
CA SER A 51 3.85 20.80 -16.33
C SER A 51 3.16 22.17 -16.23
N LYS A 52 3.51 22.98 -15.22
CA LYS A 52 3.04 24.37 -15.12
C LYS A 52 3.84 25.28 -16.04
N ALA A 53 5.15 25.15 -16.01
CA ALA A 53 6.10 25.89 -16.83
C ALA A 53 5.82 25.70 -18.33
N SER A 54 5.45 24.49 -18.78
CA SER A 54 5.14 24.19 -20.18
C SER A 54 3.87 24.89 -20.71
N LYS A 55 3.04 25.46 -19.82
CA LYS A 55 1.85 26.24 -20.22
C LYS A 55 2.15 27.72 -20.43
N ILE A 56 3.36 28.15 -20.09
CA ILE A 56 3.81 29.53 -20.22
C ILE A 56 4.49 29.68 -21.58
N SER A 57 3.83 30.35 -22.52
CA SER A 57 4.38 30.55 -23.88
C SER A 57 5.62 31.45 -23.91
N SER A 58 5.85 32.27 -22.87
CA SER A 58 6.99 33.19 -22.77
C SER A 58 8.26 32.56 -22.20
N LEU A 59 8.21 31.30 -21.75
CA LEU A 59 9.31 30.65 -21.07
C LEU A 59 10.34 30.14 -22.08
N ASN A 60 11.63 30.39 -21.83
CA ASN A 60 12.70 29.95 -22.71
C ASN A 60 12.74 28.40 -22.81
N PRO A 61 12.61 27.82 -24.02
CA PRO A 61 12.59 26.37 -24.21
C PRO A 61 13.86 25.66 -23.71
N ALA A 62 15.01 26.34 -23.70
CA ALA A 62 16.26 25.78 -23.17
C ALA A 62 16.18 25.49 -21.66
N LYS A 63 15.46 26.34 -20.89
CA LYS A 63 15.27 26.15 -19.44
C LYS A 63 14.36 24.96 -19.16
N LEU A 64 13.27 24.81 -19.94
CA LEU A 64 12.37 23.65 -19.86
C LEU A 64 13.11 22.35 -20.16
N ALA A 65 13.88 22.31 -21.24
CA ALA A 65 14.67 21.13 -21.61
C ALA A 65 15.67 20.75 -20.51
N THR A 66 16.30 21.74 -19.87
CA THR A 66 17.24 21.48 -18.77
C THR A 66 16.53 20.96 -17.52
N LEU A 67 15.37 21.50 -17.19
CA LEU A 67 14.53 20.99 -16.09
C LEU A 67 14.12 19.53 -16.36
N GLU A 68 13.74 19.21 -17.59
CA GLU A 68 13.41 17.84 -18.01
C GLU A 68 14.61 16.89 -17.88
N ALA A 69 15.80 17.33 -18.28
CA ALA A 69 17.03 16.57 -18.12
C ALA A 69 17.35 16.30 -16.64
N ILE A 70 17.15 17.28 -15.75
CA ILE A 70 17.29 17.10 -14.30
C ILE A 70 16.31 16.04 -13.79
N ILE A 71 15.04 16.09 -14.22
CA ILE A 71 14.01 15.10 -13.82
C ILE A 71 14.38 13.70 -14.30
N LYS A 72 14.86 13.54 -15.54
CA LYS A 72 15.26 12.25 -16.12
C LYS A 72 16.44 11.64 -15.38
N ARG A 73 17.39 12.46 -14.91
CA ARG A 73 18.55 12.01 -14.11
C ARG A 73 18.19 11.50 -12.71
N MET A 74 17.04 11.89 -12.17
CA MET A 74 16.62 11.44 -10.83
C MET A 74 16.17 9.97 -10.85
N PRO A 75 16.54 9.14 -9.86
CA PRO A 75 16.14 7.73 -9.83
C PRO A 75 14.63 7.57 -9.70
N THR A 76 14.04 6.66 -10.48
CA THR A 76 12.66 6.18 -10.29
C THR A 76 12.67 4.95 -9.39
N ARG A 77 12.24 5.11 -8.13
CA ARG A 77 12.04 3.96 -7.25
C ARG A 77 10.67 3.35 -7.53
N TYR A 78 10.64 2.25 -8.27
CA TYR A 78 9.43 1.44 -8.45
C TYR A 78 9.06 0.83 -7.09
N LYS A 79 7.80 1.00 -6.67
CA LYS A 79 7.27 0.22 -5.55
C LYS A 79 6.90 -1.14 -6.11
N SER A 80 7.48 -2.20 -5.56
CA SER A 80 7.08 -3.58 -5.90
C SER A 80 5.57 -3.72 -5.72
N GLU A 81 4.93 -4.43 -6.66
CA GLU A 81 3.52 -4.77 -6.55
C GLU A 81 3.31 -5.53 -5.23
N LYS A 82 2.31 -5.10 -4.46
CA LYS A 82 2.00 -5.76 -3.19
C LYS A 82 1.62 -7.21 -3.52
N PRO A 83 2.08 -8.20 -2.73
CA PRO A 83 1.63 -9.57 -2.92
C PRO A 83 0.09 -9.62 -2.91
N PRO A 84 -0.51 -10.53 -3.70
CA PRO A 84 -1.95 -10.66 -3.77
C PRO A 84 -2.52 -10.89 -2.36
N PRO A 85 -3.73 -10.39 -2.06
CA PRO A 85 -4.36 -10.58 -0.76
C PRO A 85 -4.57 -12.08 -0.52
N SER A 86 -3.75 -12.67 0.35
CA SER A 86 -3.99 -14.02 0.85
C SER A 86 -5.29 -14.02 1.66
N PRO A 87 -6.23 -14.95 1.43
CA PRO A 87 -7.42 -15.06 2.26
C PRO A 87 -7.00 -15.27 3.72
N LEU A 88 -7.53 -14.44 4.62
CA LEU A 88 -7.18 -14.46 6.06
C LEU A 88 -7.60 -15.74 6.78
N PHE A 89 -8.43 -16.57 6.14
CA PHE A 89 -8.97 -17.80 6.72
C PHE A 89 -9.00 -18.91 5.67
N THR A 90 -8.16 -19.93 5.86
CA THR A 90 -8.31 -21.26 5.23
C THR A 90 -9.07 -22.14 6.21
N LYS A 91 -10.34 -22.47 5.91
CA LYS A 91 -11.09 -23.44 6.70
C LYS A 91 -10.41 -24.82 6.59
N ASP A 92 -10.11 -25.43 7.73
CA ASP A 92 -9.57 -26.78 7.76
C ASP A 92 -10.67 -27.80 7.42
N GLU A 93 -10.72 -28.26 6.17
CA GLU A 93 -11.72 -29.23 5.71
C GLU A 93 -11.77 -30.50 6.56
N ASN A 94 -10.62 -30.91 7.12
CA ASN A 94 -10.51 -32.07 8.00
C ASN A 94 -11.32 -31.90 9.29
N ILE A 95 -11.37 -30.68 9.85
CA ILE A 95 -12.14 -30.38 11.06
C ILE A 95 -13.64 -30.46 10.75
N GLY A 96 -14.06 -29.89 9.60
CA GLY A 96 -15.45 -29.99 9.15
C GLY A 96 -15.93 -31.44 9.02
N ARG A 97 -15.12 -32.30 8.37
CA ARG A 97 -15.45 -33.73 8.23
C ARG A 97 -15.59 -34.45 9.58
N MET A 98 -14.72 -34.17 10.54
CA MET A 98 -14.80 -34.78 11.87
C MET A 98 -16.06 -34.36 12.64
N ILE A 99 -16.47 -33.10 12.51
CA ILE A 99 -17.70 -32.56 13.12
C ILE A 99 -18.92 -33.27 12.53
N ASP A 100 -19.00 -33.36 11.21
CA ASP A 100 -20.13 -34.00 10.52
C ASP A 100 -20.22 -35.50 10.84
N ASP A 101 -19.08 -36.20 10.89
CA ASP A 101 -19.02 -37.62 11.25
C ASP A 101 -19.58 -37.90 12.65
N VAL A 102 -19.29 -37.02 13.62
CA VAL A 102 -19.75 -37.17 15.00
C VAL A 102 -21.23 -36.81 15.13
N LEU A 103 -21.69 -35.73 14.48
CA LEU A 103 -23.09 -35.34 14.48
C LEU A 103 -23.99 -36.35 13.74
N ALA A 104 -23.46 -37.08 12.77
CA ALA A 104 -24.19 -38.15 12.09
C ALA A 104 -24.55 -39.32 13.02
N VAL A 105 -23.76 -39.57 14.07
CA VAL A 105 -24.01 -40.65 15.05
C VAL A 105 -24.73 -40.13 16.28
N ASN A 106 -24.43 -38.91 16.72
CA ASN A 106 -25.10 -38.26 17.83
C ASN A 106 -25.48 -36.80 17.47
N PRO A 107 -26.68 -36.60 16.88
CA PRO A 107 -27.13 -35.27 16.45
C PRO A 107 -27.29 -34.25 17.59
N GLN A 108 -27.46 -34.72 18.84
CA GLN A 108 -27.69 -33.88 20.01
C GLN A 108 -26.42 -33.61 20.84
N HIS A 109 -25.23 -33.91 20.31
CA HIS A 109 -23.97 -33.72 21.04
C HIS A 109 -23.65 -32.22 21.23
N LYS A 110 -24.05 -31.66 22.38
CA LYS A 110 -23.92 -30.23 22.74
C LYS A 110 -22.51 -29.67 22.50
N GLY A 111 -21.47 -30.46 22.79
CA GLY A 111 -20.08 -30.04 22.59
C GLY A 111 -19.68 -29.90 21.13
N VAL A 112 -20.17 -30.77 20.24
CA VAL A 112 -19.77 -30.75 18.81
C VAL A 112 -20.65 -29.76 18.02
N LEU A 113 -21.90 -29.54 18.45
CA LEU A 113 -22.73 -28.45 17.92
C LEU A 113 -22.09 -27.08 18.15
N LEU A 114 -21.47 -26.87 19.32
CA LEU A 114 -20.75 -25.62 19.61
C LEU A 114 -19.52 -25.47 18.70
N LEU A 115 -18.77 -26.55 18.45
CA LEU A 115 -17.64 -26.56 17.52
C LEU A 115 -18.07 -26.32 16.07
N LYS A 116 -19.23 -26.86 15.66
CA LYS A 116 -19.82 -26.61 14.34
C LYS A 116 -20.14 -25.13 14.14
N ASN A 117 -20.81 -24.51 15.11
CA ASN A 117 -21.11 -23.07 15.05
C ASN A 117 -19.85 -22.21 14.94
N LYS A 118 -18.78 -22.57 15.67
CA LYS A 118 -17.47 -21.89 15.56
C LYS A 118 -16.84 -22.06 14.18
N TYR A 119 -16.85 -23.29 13.66
CA TYR A 119 -16.32 -23.61 12.32
C TYR A 119 -17.09 -22.90 11.20
N ASP A 120 -18.41 -22.82 11.30
CA ASP A 120 -19.27 -22.13 10.34
C ASP A 120 -19.01 -20.62 10.33
N ASN A 121 -18.76 -20.03 11.52
CA ASN A 121 -18.44 -18.62 11.72
C ASN A 121 -16.98 -18.23 11.39
N ASN A 122 -16.15 -19.17 10.90
CA ASN A 122 -14.70 -18.97 10.67
C ASN A 122 -13.90 -18.63 11.94
N GLU A 123 -14.36 -19.07 13.11
CA GLU A 123 -13.62 -18.90 14.35
C GLU A 123 -12.56 -20.01 14.49
N PRO A 124 -11.30 -19.68 14.87
CA PRO A 124 -10.28 -20.69 15.09
C PRO A 124 -10.62 -21.54 16.32
N LEU A 125 -10.52 -22.87 16.18
CA LEU A 125 -10.67 -23.79 17.30
C LEU A 125 -9.40 -23.83 18.15
N ASN A 126 -9.56 -23.88 19.47
CA ASN A 126 -8.42 -24.00 20.38
C ASN A 126 -7.83 -25.43 20.38
N ALA A 127 -6.58 -25.59 20.80
CA ALA A 127 -5.90 -26.88 20.89
C ALA A 127 -6.67 -27.90 21.77
N ALA A 128 -7.30 -27.45 22.85
CA ALA A 128 -8.14 -28.30 23.70
C ALA A 128 -9.37 -28.82 22.93
N GLU A 129 -10.05 -27.94 22.19
CA GLU A 129 -11.25 -28.25 21.41
C GLU A 129 -10.96 -29.24 20.27
N THR A 130 -9.83 -29.07 19.58
CA THR A 130 -9.39 -30.00 18.53
C THR A 130 -9.01 -31.37 19.09
N SER A 131 -8.40 -31.43 20.28
CA SER A 131 -8.11 -32.68 20.99
C SER A 131 -9.39 -33.43 21.37
N ASP A 132 -10.38 -32.71 21.88
CA ASP A 132 -11.64 -33.33 22.29
C ASP A 132 -12.47 -33.79 21.08
N LEU A 133 -12.48 -33.03 19.97
CA LEU A 133 -13.06 -33.46 18.70
C LEU A 133 -12.45 -34.79 18.20
N LYS A 134 -11.12 -34.93 18.27
CA LYS A 134 -10.42 -36.18 17.90
C LYS A 134 -10.83 -37.37 18.79
N LYS A 135 -11.01 -37.14 20.10
CA LYS A 135 -11.48 -38.18 21.02
C LYS A 135 -12.92 -38.61 20.67
N PHE A 136 -13.82 -37.67 20.43
CA PHE A 136 -15.19 -37.96 20.04
C PHE A 136 -15.26 -38.72 18.71
N HIS A 137 -14.47 -38.28 17.71
CA HIS A 137 -14.35 -38.98 16.43
C HIS A 137 -13.85 -40.42 16.60
N GLY A 138 -12.86 -40.63 17.47
CA GLY A 138 -12.33 -41.96 17.80
C GLY A 138 -13.36 -42.88 18.46
N VAL A 139 -14.19 -42.35 19.37
CA VAL A 139 -15.29 -43.12 19.99
C VAL A 139 -16.36 -43.47 18.96
N VAL A 140 -16.75 -42.53 18.10
CA VAL A 140 -17.72 -42.75 17.03
C VAL A 140 -17.23 -43.81 16.04
N LYS A 141 -15.94 -43.79 15.67
CA LYS A 141 -15.34 -44.84 14.82
C LYS A 141 -15.37 -46.23 15.47
N LYS A 142 -15.22 -46.32 16.79
CA LYS A 142 -15.32 -47.60 17.52
C LYS A 142 -16.76 -48.12 17.64
N ILE A 143 -17.75 -47.23 17.64
CA ILE A 143 -19.18 -47.61 17.68
C ILE A 143 -19.68 -48.07 16.30
N LYS A 144 -19.11 -47.52 15.22
CA LYS A 144 -19.43 -47.89 13.83
C LYS A 144 -18.66 -49.13 13.32
N SER A 145 -17.66 -49.62 14.06
CA SER A 145 -16.86 -50.80 13.73
C SER A 145 -17.37 -52.04 14.43
#